data_AF-A0A1V2B6T3-F1
#
_entry.id   AF-A0A1V2B6T3-F1
#
_cell.length_a   1.000
_cell.length_b   1.000
_cell.length_c   1.000
_cell.angle_alpha   90.00
_cell.angle_beta   90.00
_cell.angle_gamma   90.00
#
_symmetry.space_group_name_H-M   'P 1'
#
loop_
_entity.id
_entity.type
_entity.pdbx_description
1 polymer ?
#
loop_
_entity_poly.entity_id
_entity_poly.type
_entity_poly.pdbx_seq_one_letter_code
_entity_poly.pdbx_strand_id
1 'polypeptide(L)'
;MKKLLLPVLMIAIAISACTKEGATEGGTDNNTDTTVTTTPVTGADSVVTFQDVNIGWSPNSSTYGRVFSSYTGTVYLDNAIPDTMGKYIDLAFNYLGTIQMNFLSPDDASFDLDITGAKTSLVRNYVPADTFAVSAFDTLTHAVTLKKLYVTNDENTFGATDLPLLVFFKNGNGKKGIVKVKSLASDHIIADVKVQY
;
A
#
# COMPACT_ATOMS: atom_id res chain seq x y z
N MET A 1 15.25 73.28 -1.45
CA MET A 1 16.08 72.17 -1.98
C MET A 1 15.59 70.87 -1.36
N LYS A 2 15.44 69.85 -2.22
CA LYS A 2 14.84 68.50 -2.10
C LYS A 2 14.54 67.93 -0.70
N LYS A 3 13.26 67.59 -0.49
CA LYS A 3 12.76 66.68 0.56
C LYS A 3 13.03 65.24 0.12
N LEU A 4 13.62 64.44 1.01
CA LEU A 4 13.95 63.03 0.80
C LEU A 4 12.71 62.18 1.16
N LEU A 5 12.06 61.58 0.16
CA LEU A 5 11.00 60.57 0.35
C LEU A 5 11.64 59.18 0.22
N LEU A 6 11.60 58.39 1.29
CA LEU A 6 11.93 56.97 1.28
C LEU A 6 10.85 56.19 0.51
N PRO A 7 11.20 55.28 -0.41
CA PRO A 7 10.25 54.29 -0.90
C PRO A 7 10.22 53.07 0.03
N VAL A 8 9.02 52.66 0.40
CA VAL A 8 8.71 51.39 1.07
C VAL A 8 8.88 50.26 0.05
N LEU A 9 9.80 49.33 0.33
CA LEU A 9 10.00 48.13 -0.47
C LEU A 9 8.95 47.08 -0.05
N MET A 10 7.85 46.96 -0.80
CA MET A 10 6.97 45.79 -0.70
C MET A 10 7.64 44.60 -1.39
N ILE A 11 7.99 43.58 -0.61
CA ILE A 11 8.37 42.27 -1.14
C ILE A 11 7.07 41.50 -1.40
N ALA A 12 6.68 41.42 -2.67
CA ALA A 12 5.65 40.50 -3.13
C ALA A 12 6.25 39.09 -3.18
N ILE A 13 5.80 38.19 -2.31
CA ILE A 13 6.14 36.77 -2.39
C ILE A 13 5.28 36.18 -3.52
N ALA A 14 5.88 36.03 -4.70
CA ALA A 14 5.28 35.26 -5.78
C ALA A 14 5.32 33.77 -5.41
N ILE A 15 4.21 33.24 -4.92
CA ILE A 15 3.96 31.80 -4.92
C ILE A 15 3.87 31.34 -6.37
N SER A 16 4.97 30.78 -6.89
CA SER A 16 4.88 29.93 -8.08
C SER A 16 4.11 28.68 -7.69
N ALA A 17 2.81 28.69 -7.98
CA ALA A 17 2.03 27.47 -8.08
C ALA A 17 2.62 26.64 -9.23
N CYS A 18 3.42 25.63 -8.91
CA CYS A 18 3.73 24.57 -9.86
C CYS A 18 2.47 23.72 -10.01
N THR A 19 1.61 24.09 -10.95
CA THR A 19 0.65 23.15 -11.55
C THR A 19 1.45 22.08 -12.28
N LYS A 20 1.55 20.90 -11.67
CA LYS A 20 1.96 19.70 -12.41
C LYS A 20 0.70 19.04 -12.96
N GLU A 21 0.46 19.30 -14.23
CA GLU A 21 -0.35 18.43 -15.09
C GLU A 21 0.21 17.01 -15.07
N GLY A 22 -0.68 16.03 -14.97
CA GLY A 22 -0.33 14.62 -15.09
C GLY A 22 -1.40 13.70 -14.54
N ALA A 23 -2.55 13.63 -15.22
CA ALA A 23 -3.36 12.43 -15.48
C ALA A 23 -4.82 12.83 -15.79
N THR A 24 -5.05 13.35 -16.99
CA THR A 24 -6.37 13.27 -17.63
C THR A 24 -6.41 12.01 -18.47
N GLU A 25 -7.39 11.17 -18.18
CA GLU A 25 -8.19 10.29 -19.06
C GLU A 25 -8.35 8.87 -18.50
N GLY A 26 -9.59 8.56 -18.10
CA GLY A 26 -10.03 7.23 -17.67
C GLY A 26 -11.45 7.26 -17.07
N GLY A 27 -12.46 7.32 -17.93
CA GLY A 27 -13.84 6.83 -17.77
C GLY A 27 -14.59 7.04 -16.44
N THR A 28 -15.65 7.84 -16.49
CA THR A 28 -16.73 7.88 -15.49
C THR A 28 -17.38 6.50 -15.33
N ASP A 29 -17.66 6.16 -14.07
CA ASP A 29 -18.40 4.98 -13.57
C ASP A 29 -17.59 3.69 -13.37
N ASN A 30 -16.67 3.71 -12.40
CA ASN A 30 -16.29 2.50 -11.67
C ASN A 30 -16.38 2.77 -10.16
N ASN A 31 -17.15 1.93 -9.47
CA ASN A 31 -17.36 1.99 -8.03
C ASN A 31 -16.05 1.65 -7.29
N THR A 32 -15.26 2.67 -6.94
CA THR A 32 -14.00 2.53 -6.19
C THR A 32 -14.29 2.44 -4.69
N ASP A 33 -13.67 1.47 -4.01
CA ASP A 33 -13.71 1.34 -2.55
C ASP A 33 -13.30 2.66 -1.85
N THR A 34 -14.02 3.00 -0.79
CA THR A 34 -14.04 4.28 -0.07
C THR A 34 -12.83 4.53 0.86
N THR A 35 -11.71 3.82 0.67
CA THR A 35 -10.52 3.98 1.50
C THR A 35 -9.95 5.40 1.42
N VAL A 36 -9.86 6.08 2.57
CA VAL A 36 -9.33 7.44 2.68
C VAL A 36 -7.83 7.43 2.39
N THR A 37 -7.44 8.00 1.24
CA THR A 37 -6.05 8.11 0.82
C THR A 37 -5.47 9.45 1.30
N THR A 38 -4.43 9.42 2.15
CA THR A 38 -3.61 10.61 2.41
C THR A 38 -2.48 10.66 1.40
N THR A 39 -2.40 11.75 0.63
CA THR A 39 -1.37 11.95 -0.40
C THR A 39 0.03 11.93 0.25
N PRO A 40 1.01 11.17 -0.27
CA PRO A 40 2.34 11.07 0.32
C PRO A 40 3.07 12.42 0.40
N VAL A 41 3.46 12.85 1.60
CA VAL A 41 4.47 13.91 1.77
C VAL A 41 5.81 13.33 1.35
N THR A 42 6.34 13.79 0.21
CA THR A 42 7.58 13.26 -0.36
C THR A 42 8.79 13.89 0.34
N GLY A 43 9.50 13.11 1.16
CA GLY A 43 10.81 13.43 1.72
C GLY A 43 11.70 12.18 1.70
N ALA A 44 13.03 12.32 1.75
CA ALA A 44 14.00 11.22 1.56
C ALA A 44 13.94 10.06 2.59
N ASP A 45 13.01 10.14 3.55
CA ASP A 45 12.76 9.15 4.60
C ASP A 45 11.26 9.08 4.94
N SER A 46 10.38 9.07 3.92
CA SER A 46 8.94 9.04 4.17
C SER A 46 8.40 7.62 4.31
N VAL A 47 7.56 7.42 5.32
CA VAL A 47 6.68 6.26 5.44
C VAL A 47 5.30 6.68 4.98
N VAL A 48 4.78 6.03 3.95
CA VAL A 48 3.38 6.18 3.54
C VAL A 48 2.56 5.15 4.30
N THR A 49 1.44 5.59 4.89
CA THR A 49 0.55 4.75 5.69
C THR A 49 -0.83 4.69 5.03
N PHE A 50 -1.34 3.48 4.85
CA PHE A 50 -2.70 3.18 4.42
C PHE A 50 -3.40 2.51 5.59
N GLN A 51 -4.54 3.04 6.02
CA GLN A 51 -5.28 2.56 7.19
C GLN A 51 -6.59 1.93 6.74
N ASP A 52 -7.03 0.92 7.49
CA ASP A 52 -8.33 0.25 7.27
C ASP A 52 -8.50 -0.25 5.83
N VAL A 53 -7.42 -0.81 5.28
CA VAL A 53 -7.39 -1.45 3.97
C VAL A 53 -8.17 -2.76 4.05
N ASN A 54 -9.27 -2.85 3.31
CA ASN A 54 -10.12 -4.03 3.24
C ASN A 54 -9.69 -4.92 2.07
N ILE A 55 -9.32 -6.17 2.36
CA ILE A 55 -8.86 -7.12 1.33
C ILE A 55 -9.73 -8.37 1.38
N GLY A 56 -10.46 -8.62 0.29
CA GLY A 56 -11.44 -9.67 0.14
C GLY A 56 -10.83 -11.07 0.08
N TRP A 57 -11.62 -12.07 0.43
CA TRP A 57 -11.21 -13.48 0.39
C TRP A 57 -11.52 -14.16 -0.93
N SER A 58 -12.65 -13.78 -1.54
CA SER A 58 -13.28 -14.55 -2.60
C SER A 58 -12.93 -14.03 -3.99
N PRO A 59 -12.56 -14.92 -4.93
CA PRO A 59 -12.44 -14.57 -6.34
C PRO A 59 -13.71 -13.90 -6.86
N ASN A 60 -13.55 -12.88 -7.71
CA ASN A 60 -14.64 -12.17 -8.37
C ASN A 60 -15.70 -11.59 -7.42
N SER A 61 -15.33 -11.27 -6.17
CA SER A 61 -16.21 -10.49 -5.29
C SER A 61 -16.61 -9.18 -5.96
N SER A 62 -17.87 -8.77 -5.81
CA SER A 62 -18.36 -7.47 -6.28
C SER A 62 -18.09 -6.33 -5.30
N THR A 63 -17.58 -6.64 -4.11
CA THR A 63 -17.47 -5.70 -2.99
C THR A 63 -16.03 -5.44 -2.57
N TYR A 64 -15.22 -6.49 -2.44
CA TYR A 64 -13.85 -6.39 -1.93
C TYR A 64 -12.86 -7.01 -2.89
N GLY A 65 -11.81 -6.26 -3.21
CA GLY A 65 -10.74 -6.74 -4.07
C GLY A 65 -9.71 -7.60 -3.34
N ARG A 66 -8.87 -8.32 -4.08
CA ARG A 66 -7.88 -9.24 -3.48
C ARG A 66 -6.42 -8.83 -3.72
N VAL A 67 -6.20 -7.71 -4.40
CA VAL A 67 -4.86 -7.25 -4.77
C VAL A 67 -4.65 -5.80 -4.41
N PHE A 68 -3.52 -5.49 -3.79
CA PHE A 68 -3.22 -4.17 -3.24
C PHE A 68 -2.09 -3.47 -4.03
N SER A 69 -2.26 -2.17 -4.26
CA SER A 69 -1.24 -1.29 -4.84
C SER A 69 -0.90 -0.17 -3.86
N SER A 70 0.34 -0.13 -3.38
CA SER A 70 0.88 0.97 -2.59
C SER A 70 1.16 2.22 -3.41
N TYR A 71 1.16 2.13 -4.75
CA TYR A 71 1.28 3.29 -5.61
C TYR A 71 0.01 4.15 -5.59
N THR A 72 -1.16 3.50 -5.57
CA THR A 72 -2.48 4.15 -5.56
C THR A 72 -3.13 4.15 -4.18
N GLY A 73 -2.69 3.26 -3.29
CA GLY A 73 -3.36 2.99 -2.01
C GLY A 73 -4.64 2.18 -2.14
N THR A 74 -4.87 1.55 -3.29
CA THR A 74 -6.16 0.91 -3.64
C THR A 74 -6.04 -0.61 -3.59
N VAL A 75 -7.13 -1.25 -3.15
CA VAL A 75 -7.37 -2.68 -3.36
C VAL A 75 -8.30 -2.86 -4.56
N TYR A 76 -7.89 -3.62 -5.56
CA TYR A 76 -8.63 -3.76 -6.80
C TYR A 76 -9.49 -5.03 -6.83
N LEU A 77 -10.74 -4.87 -7.27
CA LEU A 77 -11.60 -6.00 -7.67
C LEU A 77 -10.95 -6.71 -8.86
N ASP A 78 -11.06 -8.03 -8.89
CA ASP A 78 -10.44 -8.88 -9.92
C ASP A 78 -10.80 -8.43 -11.36
N ASN A 79 -12.05 -8.00 -11.58
CA ASN A 79 -12.56 -7.55 -12.88
C ASN A 79 -12.40 -6.05 -13.15
N ALA A 80 -11.76 -5.30 -12.24
CA ALA A 80 -11.61 -3.85 -12.34
C ALA A 80 -10.14 -3.41 -12.20
N ILE A 81 -9.19 -4.31 -12.47
CA ILE A 81 -7.77 -3.96 -12.59
C ILE A 81 -7.52 -3.39 -13.99
N PRO A 82 -7.13 -2.11 -14.13
CA PRO A 82 -6.78 -1.58 -15.44
C PRO A 82 -5.51 -2.24 -16.00
N ASP A 83 -5.44 -2.46 -17.32
CA ASP A 83 -4.29 -3.11 -17.99
C ASP A 83 -2.93 -2.47 -17.69
N THR A 84 -2.92 -1.17 -17.40
CA THR A 84 -1.70 -0.40 -17.10
C THR A 84 -1.22 -0.55 -15.65
N MET A 85 -2.04 -1.17 -14.79
CA MET A 85 -1.83 -1.21 -13.35
C MET A 85 -1.03 -2.41 -12.86
N GLY A 86 -0.87 -3.47 -13.64
CA GLY A 86 -0.20 -4.69 -13.17
C GLY A 86 1.16 -4.43 -12.51
N LYS A 87 1.98 -3.57 -13.12
CA LYS A 87 3.32 -3.18 -12.60
C LYS A 87 3.34 -2.44 -11.26
N TYR A 88 2.17 -2.01 -10.79
CA TYR A 88 1.95 -1.29 -9.53
C TYR A 88 1.17 -2.11 -8.51
N ILE A 89 0.64 -3.28 -8.89
CA ILE A 89 0.10 -4.24 -7.92
C ILE A 89 1.29 -4.82 -7.16
N ASP A 90 1.23 -4.72 -5.83
CA ASP A 90 2.32 -5.12 -4.95
C ASP A 90 2.07 -6.47 -4.28
N LEU A 91 0.82 -6.76 -3.90
CA LEU A 91 0.46 -7.94 -3.12
C LEU A 91 -0.85 -8.54 -3.63
N ALA A 92 -0.88 -9.86 -3.71
CA ALA A 92 -2.10 -10.64 -3.83
C ALA A 92 -2.43 -11.28 -2.48
N PHE A 93 -3.72 -11.38 -2.15
CA PHE A 93 -4.19 -12.06 -0.96
C PHE A 93 -4.94 -13.33 -1.33
N ASN A 94 -4.54 -14.45 -0.72
CA ASN A 94 -5.09 -15.75 -0.98
C ASN A 94 -5.69 -16.36 0.29
N TYR A 95 -6.93 -16.82 0.17
CA TYR A 95 -7.68 -17.52 1.21
C TYR A 95 -7.79 -18.99 0.82
N LEU A 96 -7.10 -19.85 1.56
CA LEU A 96 -6.94 -21.27 1.26
C LEU A 96 -8.06 -22.15 1.84
N GLY A 97 -9.09 -21.54 2.44
CA GLY A 97 -10.10 -22.25 3.24
C GLY A 97 -9.60 -22.59 4.65
N THR A 98 -10.48 -23.06 5.52
CA THR A 98 -10.17 -23.40 6.93
C THR A 98 -9.50 -22.27 7.74
N ILE A 99 -9.71 -21.01 7.32
CA ILE A 99 -9.07 -19.83 7.90
C ILE A 99 -7.54 -19.88 7.77
N GLN A 100 -7.01 -20.52 6.74
CA GLN A 100 -5.61 -20.40 6.34
C GLN A 100 -5.51 -19.35 5.25
N MET A 101 -4.66 -18.36 5.46
CA MET A 101 -4.49 -17.19 4.59
C MET A 101 -3.01 -16.93 4.37
N ASN A 102 -2.68 -16.35 3.23
CA ASN A 102 -1.37 -15.76 2.99
C ASN A 102 -1.46 -14.61 2.00
N PHE A 103 -0.41 -13.79 2.01
CA PHE A 103 -0.11 -12.87 0.93
C PHE A 103 0.94 -13.50 0.02
N LEU A 104 0.80 -13.21 -1.27
CA LEU A 104 1.63 -13.73 -2.34
C LEU A 104 2.11 -12.58 -3.23
N SER A 105 3.09 -12.90 -4.07
CA SER A 105 3.39 -12.07 -5.22
C SER A 105 2.19 -12.04 -6.18
N PRO A 106 1.86 -10.90 -6.83
CA PRO A 106 0.76 -10.84 -7.79
C PRO A 106 0.98 -11.66 -9.08
N ASP A 107 2.22 -12.06 -9.35
CA ASP A 107 2.60 -12.99 -10.44
C ASP A 107 2.89 -14.41 -9.94
N ASP A 108 2.52 -14.74 -8.70
CA ASP A 108 2.71 -16.08 -8.14
C ASP A 108 1.79 -17.09 -8.85
N ALA A 109 2.35 -18.21 -9.29
CA ALA A 109 1.63 -19.24 -10.04
C ALA A 109 0.52 -19.94 -9.23
N SER A 110 0.53 -19.83 -7.91
CA SER A 110 -0.53 -20.34 -7.03
C SER A 110 -1.71 -19.36 -6.86
N PHE A 111 -1.57 -18.12 -7.33
CA PHE A 111 -2.65 -17.14 -7.33
C PHE A 111 -3.50 -17.29 -8.60
N ASP A 112 -4.82 -17.34 -8.42
CA ASP A 112 -5.78 -17.75 -9.46
C ASP A 112 -6.22 -16.62 -10.40
N LEU A 113 -5.60 -15.44 -10.28
CA LEU A 113 -5.87 -14.27 -11.11
C LEU A 113 -4.61 -13.87 -11.88
N ASP A 114 -4.68 -13.91 -13.21
CA ASP A 114 -3.62 -13.39 -14.07
C ASP A 114 -3.67 -11.85 -14.12
N ILE A 115 -2.55 -11.20 -13.76
CA ILE A 115 -2.43 -9.75 -13.73
C ILE A 115 -1.34 -9.35 -14.71
N THR A 116 -1.75 -8.99 -15.93
CA THR A 116 -0.82 -8.62 -16.99
C THR A 116 0.12 -7.51 -16.55
N GLY A 117 1.43 -7.75 -16.69
CA GLY A 117 2.48 -6.80 -16.33
C GLY A 117 2.79 -6.70 -14.84
N ALA A 118 2.22 -7.60 -14.01
CA ALA A 118 2.63 -7.77 -12.63
C ALA A 118 4.14 -8.01 -12.51
N LYS A 119 4.69 -7.52 -11.41
CA LYS A 119 6.10 -7.69 -11.08
C LYS A 119 6.22 -8.54 -9.82
N THR A 120 7.27 -9.34 -9.76
CA THR A 120 7.54 -10.18 -8.61
C THR A 120 7.78 -9.35 -7.35
N SER A 121 6.97 -9.62 -6.33
CA SER A 121 7.16 -9.18 -4.96
C SER A 121 7.73 -10.33 -4.12
N LEU A 122 8.45 -9.98 -3.06
CA LEU A 122 8.82 -10.92 -2.01
C LEU A 122 7.90 -10.71 -0.81
N VAL A 123 7.39 -11.80 -0.23
CA VAL A 123 6.41 -11.74 0.87
C VAL A 123 6.77 -12.73 1.97
N ARG A 124 6.87 -12.24 3.20
CA ARG A 124 7.10 -13.04 4.40
C ARG A 124 5.87 -12.94 5.31
N ASN A 125 5.06 -13.99 5.30
CA ASN A 125 3.80 -14.12 6.00
C ASN A 125 3.95 -14.39 7.51
N TYR A 126 5.12 -14.84 7.96
CA TYR A 126 5.41 -15.02 9.39
C TYR A 126 6.59 -14.18 9.86
N VAL A 127 6.30 -13.22 10.74
CA VAL A 127 7.28 -12.37 11.41
C VAL A 127 7.21 -12.61 12.91
N PRO A 128 8.21 -13.29 13.49
CA PRO A 128 8.31 -13.49 14.94
C PRO A 128 8.33 -12.16 15.71
N ALA A 129 7.70 -12.14 16.89
CA ALA A 129 7.62 -10.93 17.73
C ALA A 129 8.99 -10.43 18.22
N ASP A 130 9.97 -11.31 18.36
CA ASP A 130 11.37 -10.98 18.69
C ASP A 130 12.13 -10.37 17.49
N THR A 131 11.67 -10.62 16.26
CA THR A 131 12.17 -9.97 15.04
C THR A 131 11.57 -8.58 14.88
N PHE A 132 10.25 -8.45 15.08
CA PHE A 132 9.55 -7.17 15.03
C PHE A 132 8.23 -7.25 15.78
N ALA A 133 8.09 -6.45 16.85
CA ALA A 133 6.87 -6.42 17.64
C ALA A 133 5.71 -5.74 16.90
N VAL A 134 4.49 -6.28 17.03
CA VAL A 134 3.27 -5.67 16.46
C VAL A 134 3.09 -4.22 16.92
N SER A 135 3.40 -3.89 18.17
CA SER A 135 3.31 -2.53 18.70
C SER A 135 4.35 -1.56 18.10
N ALA A 136 5.48 -2.07 17.61
CA ALA A 136 6.49 -1.25 16.94
C ALA A 136 6.01 -0.77 15.55
N PHE A 137 5.01 -1.44 14.96
CA PHE A 137 4.38 -0.98 13.72
C PHE A 137 3.67 0.35 13.95
N ASP A 138 2.96 0.50 15.07
CA ASP A 138 2.11 1.67 15.33
C ASP A 138 2.94 2.96 15.47
N THR A 139 4.14 2.84 16.04
CA THR A 139 5.08 3.95 16.24
C THR A 139 6.07 4.15 15.08
N LEU A 140 5.98 3.35 14.02
CA LEU A 140 6.88 3.45 12.87
C LEU A 140 6.61 4.72 12.05
N THR A 141 7.56 5.66 12.09
CA THR A 141 7.51 6.94 11.36
C THR A 141 8.64 7.15 10.34
N HIS A 142 9.70 6.32 10.40
CA HIS A 142 10.91 6.50 9.59
C HIS A 142 11.15 5.35 8.62
N ALA A 143 11.42 5.67 7.35
CA ALA A 143 11.63 4.69 6.30
C ALA A 143 12.93 3.89 6.48
N VAL A 144 13.92 4.42 7.20
CA VAL A 144 15.17 3.71 7.54
C VAL A 144 14.92 2.34 8.19
N THR A 145 13.87 2.19 8.99
CA THR A 145 13.51 0.90 9.60
C THR A 145 12.98 -0.08 8.55
N LEU A 146 12.11 0.40 7.65
CA LEU A 146 11.59 -0.41 6.54
C LEU A 146 12.71 -0.86 5.57
N LYS A 147 13.68 0.03 5.29
CA LYS A 147 14.84 -0.27 4.44
C LYS A 147 15.66 -1.46 4.96
N LYS A 148 15.72 -1.64 6.28
CA LYS A 148 16.48 -2.70 6.97
C LYS A 148 15.75 -4.03 7.07
N LEU A 149 14.46 -4.12 6.72
CA LEU A 149 13.72 -5.38 6.81
C LEU A 149 14.37 -6.46 5.94
N TYR A 150 14.52 -7.65 6.49
CA TYR A 150 14.87 -8.84 5.72
C TYR A 150 13.59 -9.47 5.16
N VAL A 151 13.45 -9.45 3.84
CA VAL A 151 12.26 -9.96 3.15
C VAL A 151 12.68 -11.01 2.14
N THR A 152 12.24 -12.23 2.39
CA THR A 152 12.31 -13.39 1.50
C THR A 152 10.98 -14.10 1.56
N ASN A 153 10.62 -14.82 0.49
CA ASN A 153 9.42 -15.63 0.52
C ASN A 153 9.50 -16.65 1.64
N ASP A 154 8.44 -16.74 2.42
CA ASP A 154 8.15 -17.91 3.24
C ASP A 154 6.88 -18.58 2.72
N GLU A 155 6.81 -19.90 2.83
CA GLU A 155 5.62 -20.68 2.43
C GLU A 155 4.59 -20.73 3.58
N ASN A 156 4.69 -19.78 4.51
CA ASN A 156 3.87 -19.76 5.70
C ASN A 156 2.47 -19.24 5.40
N THR A 157 1.53 -19.74 6.18
CA THR A 157 0.16 -19.24 6.25
C THR A 157 -0.11 -18.72 7.65
N PHE A 158 -1.14 -17.90 7.79
CA PHE A 158 -1.66 -17.46 9.07
C PHE A 158 -3.18 -17.66 9.14
N GLY A 159 -3.71 -17.71 10.36
CA GLY A 159 -5.14 -17.82 10.63
C GLY A 159 -5.66 -16.79 11.64
N ALA A 160 -6.94 -16.90 11.95
CA ALA A 160 -7.62 -15.96 12.85
C ALA A 160 -6.96 -15.83 14.23
N THR A 161 -6.44 -16.95 14.75
CA THR A 161 -5.81 -17.01 16.08
C THR A 161 -4.46 -16.31 16.15
N ASP A 162 -3.85 -16.02 15.01
CA ASP A 162 -2.55 -15.36 14.93
C ASP A 162 -2.69 -13.83 14.94
N LEU A 163 -3.91 -13.29 14.80
CA LEU A 163 -4.15 -11.85 14.67
C LEU A 163 -4.14 -11.13 16.04
N PRO A 164 -3.59 -9.90 16.10
CA PRO A 164 -2.95 -9.18 15.01
C PRO A 164 -1.53 -9.68 14.72
N LEU A 165 -1.13 -9.71 13.44
CA LEU A 165 0.21 -10.10 12.99
C LEU A 165 0.78 -9.14 11.95
N LEU A 166 2.06 -9.34 11.65
CA LEU A 166 2.78 -8.58 10.63
C LEU A 166 3.22 -9.47 9.48
N VAL A 167 3.04 -8.95 8.26
CA VAL A 167 3.58 -9.51 7.02
C VAL A 167 4.58 -8.51 6.45
N PHE A 168 5.79 -8.96 6.15
CA PHE A 168 6.77 -8.12 5.46
C PHE A 168 6.69 -8.34 3.97
N PHE A 169 6.88 -7.27 3.21
CA PHE A 169 6.99 -7.39 1.76
C PHE A 169 8.03 -6.47 1.17
N LYS A 170 8.50 -6.83 -0.03
CA LYS A 170 9.28 -6.01 -0.93
C LYS A 170 8.61 -6.07 -2.29
N ASN A 171 8.07 -4.95 -2.76
CA ASN A 171 7.36 -4.94 -4.04
C ASN A 171 8.30 -5.04 -5.24
N GLY A 172 7.72 -5.23 -6.43
CA GLY A 172 8.45 -5.31 -7.70
C GLY A 172 9.24 -4.06 -8.10
N ASN A 173 9.06 -2.93 -7.40
CA ASN A 173 9.86 -1.71 -7.56
C ASN A 173 10.96 -1.58 -6.47
N GLY A 174 11.12 -2.60 -5.63
CA GLY A 174 12.14 -2.70 -4.59
C GLY A 174 11.82 -1.95 -3.29
N LYS A 175 10.61 -1.39 -3.16
CA LYS A 175 10.16 -0.74 -1.93
C LYS A 175 9.73 -1.80 -0.92
N LYS A 176 10.17 -1.65 0.33
CA LYS A 176 9.81 -2.52 1.44
C LYS A 176 8.66 -1.92 2.25
N GLY A 177 7.81 -2.79 2.76
CA GLY A 177 6.69 -2.42 3.61
C GLY A 177 6.30 -3.51 4.58
N ILE A 178 5.35 -3.16 5.45
CA ILE A 178 4.74 -4.05 6.43
C ILE A 178 3.22 -3.93 6.26
N VAL A 179 2.54 -5.07 6.21
CA VAL A 179 1.09 -5.17 6.40
C VAL A 179 0.85 -5.63 7.84
N LYS A 180 0.08 -4.87 8.61
CA LYS A 180 -0.46 -5.29 9.91
C LYS A 180 -1.88 -5.79 9.68
N VAL A 181 -2.08 -7.09 9.70
CA VAL A 181 -3.43 -7.67 9.62
C VAL A 181 -4.06 -7.55 11.01
N LYS A 182 -5.12 -6.76 11.13
CA LYS A 182 -5.71 -6.40 12.43
C LYS A 182 -6.78 -7.39 12.86
N SER A 183 -7.67 -7.73 11.95
CA SER A 183 -8.86 -8.53 12.23
C SER A 183 -9.43 -9.16 10.96
N LEU A 184 -10.35 -10.10 11.16
CA LEU A 184 -11.17 -10.69 10.12
C LEU A 184 -12.60 -10.14 10.22
N ALA A 185 -13.20 -9.90 9.07
CA ALA A 185 -14.64 -9.78 8.89
C ALA A 185 -15.19 -11.08 8.29
N SER A 186 -16.44 -11.07 7.81
CA SER A 186 -17.08 -12.26 7.22
C SER A 186 -16.53 -12.67 5.85
N ASP A 187 -15.94 -11.73 5.11
CA ASP A 187 -15.57 -11.88 3.69
C ASP A 187 -14.30 -11.12 3.29
N HIS A 188 -13.65 -10.46 4.25
CA HIS A 188 -12.42 -9.69 4.06
C HIS A 188 -11.58 -9.64 5.34
N ILE A 189 -10.32 -9.26 5.19
CA ILE A 189 -9.46 -8.83 6.28
C ILE A 189 -9.44 -7.32 6.38
N ILE A 190 -9.17 -6.80 7.57
CA ILE A 190 -8.91 -5.38 7.79
C ILE A 190 -7.44 -5.23 8.17
N ALA A 191 -6.70 -4.42 7.42
CA ALA A 191 -5.26 -4.25 7.60
C ALA A 191 -4.82 -2.78 7.55
N ASP A 192 -3.68 -2.51 8.16
CA ASP A 192 -2.93 -1.27 7.91
C ASP A 192 -1.66 -1.61 7.15
N VAL A 193 -1.23 -0.74 6.24
CA VAL A 193 -0.04 -0.94 5.41
C VAL A 193 0.89 0.25 5.54
N LYS A 194 2.17 0.00 5.82
CA LYS A 194 3.22 1.03 5.84
C LYS A 194 4.30 0.70 4.82
N VAL A 195 4.64 1.65 3.96
CA VAL A 195 5.58 1.45 2.85
C VAL A 195 6.64 2.54 2.84
N GLN A 196 7.89 2.15 2.57
CA GLN A 196 8.98 3.10 2.39
C GLN A 196 8.78 3.87 1.07
N TYR A 197 8.94 5.19 1.10
CA TYR A 197 9.02 6.01 -0.11
C TYR A 197 10.32 6.82 -0.17
#